data_AF-A0A8W8M3S1-F1
#
_entry.id   AF-A0A8W8M3S1-F1
#
_cell.length_a   1.000
_cell.length_b   1.000
_cell.length_c   1.000
_cell.angle_alpha   90.00
_cell.angle_beta   90.00
_cell.angle_gamma   90.00
#
_symmetry.space_group_name_H-M   'P 1'
#
loop_
_entity.id
_entity.type
_entity.pdbx_description
1 polymer ?
#
loop_
_entity_poly.entity_id
_entity_poly.type
_entity_poly.pdbx_seq_one_letter_code
_entity_poly.pdbx_strand_id
1 'polypeptide(L)' 'AFAYRRVCYYTNWSQYRNSLGKFYPENVDPNLCTHVIYAFAKMNGNRLAPFEWNDKSTPWMKGM' A
#
# COMPACT_ATOMS: atom_id res chain seq x y z
N ALA A 1 11.62 -4.10 28.04
CA ALA A 1 12.06 -2.94 27.23
C ALA A 1 10.88 -2.46 26.39
N PHE A 2 10.58 -1.17 26.38
CA PHE A 2 9.55 -0.62 25.49
C PHE A 2 10.13 -0.44 24.09
N ALA A 3 9.48 -1.01 23.07
CA ALA A 3 9.85 -0.81 21.68
C ALA A 3 9.03 0.35 21.09
N TYR A 4 9.70 1.33 20.49
CA TYR A 4 9.03 2.43 19.78
C TYR A 4 8.46 1.93 18.45
N ARG A 5 7.28 2.45 18.07
CA ARG A 5 6.67 2.18 16.77
C ARG A 5 7.06 3.28 15.79
N ARG A 6 7.63 2.90 14.65
CA ARG A 6 7.80 3.73 13.45
C ARG A 6 6.74 3.30 12.43
N VAL A 7 5.74 4.14 12.20
CA VAL A 7 4.56 3.83 11.38
C VAL A 7 4.65 4.62 10.07
N CYS A 8 4.52 3.92 8.94
CA CYS A 8 4.64 4.51 7.61
C CYS A 8 3.34 4.33 6.83
N TYR A 9 2.97 5.32 6.04
CA TYR A 9 1.85 5.21 5.11
C TYR A 9 2.38 4.85 3.72
N TYR A 10 1.80 3.82 3.12
CA TYR A 10 1.97 3.49 1.70
C TYR A 10 0.74 3.95 0.94
N THR A 11 0.94 4.61 -0.20
CA THR A 11 -0.16 5.22 -0.97
C THR A 11 -0.31 4.52 -2.32
N ASN A 12 -1.43 3.86 -2.59
CA ASN A 12 -1.60 3.06 -3.81
C ASN A 12 -1.59 3.88 -5.10
N TRP A 13 -1.83 5.19 -5.05
CA TRP A 13 -1.71 6.09 -6.20
C TRP A 13 -0.25 6.43 -6.57
N SER A 14 0.75 6.08 -5.74
CA SER A 14 2.17 6.31 -6.08
C SER A 14 2.62 5.51 -7.30
N GLN A 15 1.90 4.45 -7.65
CA GLN A 15 2.10 3.67 -8.87
C GLN A 15 1.97 4.52 -10.15
N TYR A 16 1.23 5.64 -10.09
CA TYR A 16 0.94 6.49 -11.24
C TYR A 16 1.92 7.65 -11.42
N ARG A 17 2.87 7.82 -10.50
CA ARG A 17 3.92 8.84 -10.65
C ARG A 17 4.84 8.49 -11.83
N ASN A 18 5.46 9.52 -12.41
CA ASN A 18 6.35 9.37 -13.56
C ASN A 18 7.81 9.15 -13.14
N SER A 19 8.56 8.45 -13.99
CA SER A 19 10.01 8.28 -13.88
C SER A 19 10.44 7.82 -12.47
N LEU A 20 11.46 8.43 -11.89
CA LEU A 20 12.01 8.14 -10.57
C LEU A 20 11.02 8.32 -9.41
N GLY A 21 9.89 8.99 -9.64
CA GLY A 21 8.85 9.16 -8.62
C GLY A 21 7.89 7.97 -8.53
N LYS A 22 7.88 7.07 -9.53
CA LYS A 22 7.04 5.87 -9.55
C LYS A 22 7.46 4.92 -8.43
N PHE A 23 6.49 4.49 -7.62
CA PHE A 23 6.77 3.74 -6.40
C PHE A 23 5.79 2.58 -6.22
N TYR A 24 6.34 1.38 -6.07
CA TYR A 24 5.67 0.09 -5.87
C TYR A 24 5.97 -0.49 -4.48
N PRO A 25 5.19 -1.47 -4.00
CA PRO A 25 5.43 -2.13 -2.71
C PRO A 25 6.86 -2.69 -2.57
N GLU A 26 7.43 -3.20 -3.66
CA GLU A 26 8.79 -3.74 -3.70
C GLU A 26 9.89 -2.68 -3.46
N ASN A 27 9.55 -1.40 -3.53
CA ASN A 27 10.48 -0.32 -3.21
C ASN A 27 10.53 0.02 -1.71
N VAL A 28 9.65 -0.56 -0.89
CA VAL A 28 9.66 -0.35 0.56
C VAL A 28 10.75 -1.21 1.18
N ASP A 29 11.71 -0.58 1.86
CA ASP A 29 12.68 -1.29 2.69
C ASP A 29 11.94 -2.00 3.86
N PRO A 30 12.02 -3.34 3.96
CA PRO A 30 11.29 -4.10 4.97
C PRO A 30 11.73 -3.80 6.41
N ASN A 31 12.90 -3.18 6.62
CA ASN A 31 13.40 -2.77 7.93
C ASN A 31 13.16 -1.30 8.24
N LEU A 32 12.62 -0.52 7.29
CA LEU A 32 12.37 0.90 7.48
C LEU A 32 11.20 1.16 8.43
N CYS A 33 10.17 0.34 8.48
CA CYS A 33 8.99 0.63 9.28
C CYS A 33 8.63 -0.56 10.16
N THR A 34 8.18 -0.27 11.38
CA THR A 34 7.63 -1.33 12.25
C THR A 34 6.19 -1.69 11.85
N HIS A 35 5.48 -0.74 11.23
CA HIS A 35 4.11 -0.90 10.76
C HIS A 35 3.94 -0.13 9.45
N VAL A 36 3.17 -0.68 8.53
CA VAL A 36 2.76 -0.02 7.30
C VAL A 36 1.24 0.11 7.30
N ILE A 37 0.74 1.31 7.04
CA ILE A 37 -0.67 1.60 6.82
C ILE A 37 -0.88 1.77 5.32
N TYR A 38 -1.70 0.91 4.74
CA TYR A 38 -2.07 0.99 3.33
C TYR A 38 -3.19 2.03 3.12
N ALA A 39 -2.89 3.08 2.37
CA ALA A 39 -3.78 4.19 2.08
C ALA A 39 -4.20 4.16 0.59
N PHE A 40 -5.47 4.00 0.25
CA PHE A 40 -6.61 3.69 1.13
C PHE A 40 -7.50 2.61 0.50
N ALA A 41 -8.33 1.97 1.31
CA ALA A 41 -9.52 1.28 0.81
C ALA A 41 -10.66 2.29 0.56
N LYS A 42 -11.72 1.86 -0.12
CA LYS A 42 -12.97 2.62 -0.25
C LYS A 42 -14.14 1.92 0.42
N MET A 43 -15.21 2.68 0.65
CA MET A 43 -16.51 2.14 1.04
C MET A 43 -17.38 1.92 -0.21
N ASN A 44 -17.97 0.73 -0.33
CA ASN A 44 -19.02 0.43 -1.28
C ASN A 44 -20.29 0.11 -0.49
N GLY A 45 -21.18 1.10 -0.37
CA GLY A 45 -22.24 1.09 0.64
C GLY A 45 -21.63 1.00 2.04
N ASN A 46 -22.05 0.00 2.82
CA ASN A 46 -21.56 -0.24 4.18
C ASN A 46 -20.49 -1.33 4.25
N ARG A 47 -19.76 -1.57 3.16
CA ARG A 47 -18.72 -2.60 3.08
C ARG A 47 -17.41 -2.02 2.55
N LEU A 48 -16.29 -2.53 3.05
CA LEU A 48 -14.97 -2.19 2.51
C LEU A 48 -14.79 -2.81 1.12
N ALA A 49 -14.13 -2.05 0.24
CA ALA A 49 -13.81 -2.44 -1.12
C ALA A 49 -12.41 -1.91 -1.52
N PRO A 50 -11.73 -2.54 -2.49
CA PRO A 50 -10.47 -2.03 -3.02
C PRO A 50 -10.69 -0.67 -3.69
N PHE A 51 -9.76 0.26 -3.54
CA PHE A 51 -9.86 1.57 -4.17
C PHE A 51 -9.47 1.45 -5.64
N GLU A 52 -8.27 0.94 -5.91
CA GLU A 52 -7.71 0.73 -7.24
C GLU A 52 -8.05 -0.65 -7.81
N TRP A 53 -7.95 -0.76 -9.13
CA TRP A 53 -8.21 -2.00 -9.87
C TRP A 53 -7.19 -3.12 -9.56
N ASN A 54 -5.99 -2.77 -9.08
CA ASN A 54 -4.89 -3.67 -8.79
C ASN A 54 -4.49 -3.75 -7.30
N ASP A 55 -5.33 -3.28 -6.37
CA ASP A 55 -5.11 -3.46 -4.93
C ASP A 55 -5.22 -4.94 -4.50
N LYS A 56 -5.93 -5.79 -5.27
CA LYS A 56 -6.15 -7.20 -4.93
C LYS A 56 -5.32 -8.12 -5.80
N SER A 57 -4.82 -9.19 -5.19
CA SER A 57 -4.32 -10.35 -5.92
C SER A 57 -5.47 -11.10 -6.59
N THR A 58 -5.28 -11.46 -7.86
CA THR A 58 -6.13 -12.34 -8.65
C THR A 58 -5.30 -13.55 -9.10
N PRO A 59 -5.92 -14.61 -9.67
CA PRO A 59 -5.16 -15.77 -10.14
C PRO A 59 -4.10 -15.46 -11.22
N TRP A 60 -4.17 -14.30 -11.87
CA TRP A 60 -3.28 -13.88 -12.96
C TRP A 60 -2.50 -12.60 -12.67
N MET A 61 -2.65 -12.01 -11.47
CA MET A 61 -1.98 -10.76 -11.12
C MET A 61 -1.73 -10.69 -9.61
N LYS A 62 -0.48 -10.44 -9.22
CA LYS A 62 -0.16 -10.08 -7.83
C LYS A 62 -0.67 -8.66 -7.59
N GLY A 63 -1.48 -8.47 -6.55
CA GLY A 63 -1.92 -7.14 -6.14
C GLY A 63 -0.79 -6.30 -5.56
N MET A 64 -1.02 -4.99 -5.49
CA MET A 64 -0.14 -4.06 -4.78
C MET A 64 -0.20 -4.24 -3.27
#